data_AF-A0A672JQL3-F1
#
_entry.id   AF-A0A672JQL3-F1
#
_cell.length_a   1.000
_cell.length_b   1.000
_cell.length_c   1.000
_cell.angle_alpha   90.00
_cell.angle_beta   90.00
_cell.angle_gamma   90.00
#
_symmetry.space_group_name_H-M   'P 1'
#
loop_
_entity.id
_entity.type
_entity.pdbx_description
1 polymer ?
#
loop_
_entity_poly.entity_id
_entity_poly.type
_entity_poly.pdbx_seq_one_letter_code
_entity_poly.pdbx_strand_id
1 'polypeptide(L)'
;YKQLEGKDPPSAELVKKIEQLEVNVAERERQLLEKELLQEQVTRLSKALGELAENRREDTLSLAKQLNDCQADIININQRLRAVSAELSMKRAIALSQQQQIKEKELQVGHANSELNINIVCICVCVQRPEEEEWNQLPNGVYTTAEPRPNAYIPQNDLLPLPRPYGAQAPFKASQPDI
;
A
#
# COMPACT_ATOMS: atom_id res chain seq x y z
N TYR A 1 0.86 85.21 -82.62
CA TYR A 1 0.89 85.40 -81.16
C TYR A 1 -0.53 85.68 -80.68
N LYS A 2 -1.11 84.84 -79.82
CA LYS A 2 -2.39 85.15 -79.17
C LYS A 2 -2.12 86.21 -78.09
N GLN A 3 -2.70 87.39 -78.24
CA GLN A 3 -2.71 88.39 -77.17
C GLN A 3 -3.43 87.78 -75.97
N LEU A 4 -2.71 87.66 -74.86
CA LEU A 4 -3.30 87.27 -73.59
C LEU A 4 -3.99 88.51 -73.04
N GLU A 5 -5.32 88.47 -72.91
CA GLU A 5 -6.09 89.54 -72.29
C GLU A 5 -5.88 89.50 -70.77
N GLY A 6 -4.97 90.35 -70.29
CA GLY A 6 -4.74 90.62 -68.88
C GLY A 6 -4.04 91.96 -68.75
N LYS A 7 -4.57 92.87 -67.92
CA LYS A 7 -3.85 94.09 -67.53
C LYS A 7 -2.81 93.71 -66.47
N ASP A 8 -1.59 94.17 -66.64
CA ASP A 8 -0.55 94.00 -65.62
C ASP A 8 -0.98 94.77 -64.35
N PRO A 9 -1.00 94.11 -63.18
CA PRO A 9 -1.37 94.76 -61.94
C PRO A 9 -0.39 95.90 -61.62
N PRO A 10 -0.89 97.05 -61.12
CA PRO A 10 -0.06 98.16 -60.69
C PRO A 10 0.98 97.71 -59.66
N SER A 11 2.19 98.29 -59.72
CA SER A 11 3.28 97.98 -58.78
C SER A 11 2.85 98.05 -57.31
N ALA A 12 1.95 98.97 -56.96
CA ALA A 12 1.43 99.11 -55.60
C ALA A 12 0.57 97.92 -55.14
N GLU A 13 -0.17 97.28 -56.04
CA GLU A 13 -0.97 96.08 -55.72
C GLU A 13 -0.08 94.86 -55.49
N LEU A 14 0.99 94.73 -56.29
CA LEU A 14 2.00 93.69 -56.11
C LEU A 14 2.72 93.82 -54.76
N VAL A 15 3.11 95.03 -54.37
CA VAL A 15 3.75 95.30 -53.07
C VAL A 15 2.83 94.92 -51.91
N LYS A 16 1.56 95.33 -51.93
CA LYS A 16 0.59 94.92 -50.90
C LYS A 16 0.42 93.40 -50.81
N LYS A 17 0.44 92.72 -51.97
CA LYS A 17 0.34 91.26 -52.00
C LYS A 17 1.58 90.60 -51.42
N ILE A 18 2.77 91.15 -51.67
CA ILE A 18 4.04 90.69 -51.09
C ILE A 18 4.00 90.83 -49.57
N GLU A 19 3.66 92.01 -49.04
CA GLU A 19 3.54 92.26 -47.60
C GLU A 19 2.55 91.27 -46.94
N GLN A 20 1.40 91.02 -47.59
CA GLN A 20 0.42 90.05 -47.10
C GLN A 20 0.96 88.62 -47.08
N LEU A 21 1.76 88.23 -48.09
CA LEU A 21 2.38 86.91 -48.15
C LEU A 21 3.49 86.76 -47.12
N GLU A 22 4.29 87.79 -46.86
CA GLU A 22 5.33 87.79 -45.83
C GLU A 22 4.72 87.54 -44.43
N VAL A 23 3.63 88.24 -44.10
CA VAL A 23 2.90 88.01 -42.84
C VAL A 23 2.38 86.57 -42.76
N ASN A 24 1.84 86.04 -43.86
CA ASN A 24 1.34 84.66 -43.90
C ASN A 24 2.46 83.63 -43.74
N VAL A 25 3.62 83.86 -44.35
CA VAL A 25 4.80 82.98 -44.21
C VAL A 25 5.29 82.99 -42.77
N ALA A 26 5.46 84.17 -42.17
CA ALA A 26 5.87 84.30 -40.77
C ALA A 26 4.90 83.59 -39.80
N GLU A 27 3.60 83.65 -40.07
CA GLU A 27 2.59 82.92 -39.29
C GLU A 27 2.71 81.40 -39.47
N ARG A 28 2.93 80.91 -40.70
CA ARG A 28 3.12 79.47 -40.96
C ARG A 28 4.40 78.93 -40.35
N GLU A 29 5.50 79.67 -40.39
CA GLU A 29 6.78 79.28 -39.78
C GLU A 29 6.64 79.11 -38.26
N ARG A 30 5.93 80.04 -37.60
CA ARG A 30 5.63 79.94 -36.17
C ARG A 30 4.81 78.69 -35.85
N GLN A 31 3.78 78.42 -36.64
CA GLN A 31 2.95 77.22 -36.48
C GLN A 31 3.73 75.92 -36.76
N LEU A 32 4.70 75.95 -37.66
CA LEU A 32 5.57 74.81 -37.95
C LEU A 32 6.45 74.49 -36.74
N LEU A 33 7.13 75.51 -36.19
CA LEU A 33 7.98 75.38 -34.99
C LEU A 33 7.20 74.81 -33.79
N GLU A 34 5.97 75.27 -33.57
CA GLU A 34 5.10 74.73 -32.52
C GLU A 34 4.81 73.23 -32.73
N LYS A 35 4.49 72.84 -33.98
CA LYS A 35 4.24 71.44 -34.31
C LYS A 35 5.49 70.56 -34.21
N GLU A 36 6.65 71.07 -34.58
CA GLU A 36 7.92 70.35 -34.43
C GLU A 36 8.23 70.06 -32.95
N LEU A 37 8.04 71.04 -32.07
CA LEU A 37 8.20 70.85 -30.62
C LEU A 37 7.23 69.78 -30.08
N LEU A 38 5.95 69.84 -30.49
CA LEU A 38 4.95 68.85 -30.10
C LEU A 38 5.32 67.46 -30.64
N GLN A 39 5.77 67.37 -31.89
CA GLN A 39 6.20 66.11 -32.49
C GLN A 39 7.39 65.50 -31.75
N GLU A 40 8.38 66.32 -31.38
CA GLU A 40 9.52 65.85 -30.57
C GLU A 40 9.05 65.30 -29.23
N GLN A 41 8.15 66.02 -28.55
CA GLN A 41 7.61 65.59 -27.26
C GLN A 41 6.80 64.29 -27.37
N VAL A 42 5.92 64.18 -28.36
CA VAL A 42 5.15 62.96 -28.63
C VAL A 42 6.09 61.81 -28.95
N THR A 43 7.09 62.02 -29.81
CA THR A 43 8.06 60.99 -30.18
C THR A 43 8.83 60.48 -28.96
N ARG A 44 9.28 61.38 -28.07
CA ARG A 44 9.96 61.01 -26.82
C ARG A 44 9.06 60.17 -25.92
N LEU A 45 7.81 60.60 -25.71
CA LEU A 45 6.85 59.87 -24.87
C LEU A 45 6.49 58.50 -25.46
N SER A 46 6.29 58.43 -26.78
CA SER A 46 6.01 57.18 -27.48
C SER A 46 7.17 56.19 -27.37
N LYS A 47 8.43 56.65 -27.48
CA LYS A 47 9.61 55.79 -27.28
C LYS A 47 9.67 55.23 -25.85
N ALA A 48 9.53 56.10 -24.85
CA ALA A 48 9.56 55.68 -23.45
C ALA A 48 8.43 54.68 -23.11
N LEU A 49 7.23 54.89 -23.67
CA LEU A 49 6.12 53.94 -23.53
C LEU A 49 6.41 52.61 -24.24
N GLY A 50 7.04 52.66 -25.41
CA GLY A 50 7.46 51.47 -26.16
C GLY A 50 8.46 50.63 -25.37
N GLU A 51 9.50 51.25 -24.82
CA GLU A 51 10.50 50.58 -23.97
C GLU A 51 9.85 49.95 -22.73
N LEU A 52 8.95 50.68 -22.06
CA LEU A 52 8.22 50.15 -20.92
C LEU A 52 7.32 48.96 -21.29
N ALA A 53 6.69 48.99 -22.47
CA ALA A 53 5.84 47.90 -22.95
C ALA A 53 6.66 46.64 -23.26
N GLU A 54 7.81 46.79 -23.91
CA GLU A 54 8.72 45.67 -24.19
C GLU A 54 9.30 45.08 -22.90
N ASN A 55 9.74 45.90 -21.94
CA ASN A 55 10.23 45.40 -20.66
C ASN A 55 9.16 44.60 -19.92
N ARG A 56 7.92 45.10 -19.86
CA ARG A 56 6.80 44.38 -19.23
C ARG A 56 6.45 43.08 -19.96
N ARG A 57 6.56 43.06 -21.29
CA ARG A 57 6.36 41.88 -22.11
C ARG A 57 7.43 40.84 -21.81
N GLU A 58 8.69 41.25 -21.70
CA GLU A 58 9.81 40.38 -21.36
C GLU A 58 9.67 39.80 -19.94
N ASP A 59 9.31 40.64 -18.95
CA ASP A 59 9.03 40.20 -17.58
C ASP A 59 7.92 39.13 -17.55
N THR A 60 6.80 39.41 -18.23
CA THR A 60 5.67 38.47 -18.33
C THR A 60 6.08 37.15 -18.97
N LEU A 61 6.88 37.21 -20.04
CA LEU A 61 7.39 36.01 -20.72
C LEU A 61 8.32 35.20 -19.80
N SER A 62 9.20 35.89 -19.05
CA SER A 62 10.12 35.24 -18.11
C SER A 62 9.36 34.50 -17.01
N LEU A 63 8.33 35.13 -16.44
CA LEU A 63 7.48 34.53 -15.42
C LEU A 63 6.71 33.33 -15.97
N ALA A 64 6.20 33.42 -17.19
CA ALA A 64 5.51 32.31 -17.85
C ALA A 64 6.45 31.10 -18.08
N LYS A 65 7.72 31.35 -18.45
CA LYS A 65 8.73 30.28 -18.54
C LYS A 65 8.98 29.61 -17.19
N GLN A 66 9.20 30.39 -16.14
CA GLN A 66 9.39 29.88 -14.78
C GLN A 66 8.19 29.04 -14.30
N LEU A 67 6.97 29.48 -14.63
CA LEU A 67 5.75 28.74 -14.29
C LEU A 67 5.69 27.39 -15.01
N ASN A 68 6.04 27.35 -16.30
CA ASN A 68 6.09 26.12 -17.08
C ASN A 68 7.15 25.15 -16.52
N ASP A 69 8.33 25.66 -16.16
CA ASP A 69 9.41 24.87 -15.56
C ASP A 69 8.95 24.25 -14.23
N CYS A 70 8.36 25.07 -13.35
CA CYS A 70 7.81 24.61 -12.07
C CYS A 70 6.70 23.56 -12.27
N GLN A 71 5.84 23.74 -13.29
CA GLN A 71 4.81 22.76 -13.62
C GLN A 71 5.41 21.43 -14.08
N ALA A 72 6.49 21.46 -14.88
CA ALA A 72 7.20 20.25 -15.29
C ALA A 72 7.82 19.53 -14.08
N ASP A 73 8.41 20.27 -13.15
CA ASP A 73 8.96 19.73 -11.89
C ASP A 73 7.88 19.08 -11.03
N ILE A 74 6.72 19.72 -10.88
CA ILE A 74 5.58 19.17 -10.14
C ILE A 74 5.13 17.84 -10.77
N ILE A 75 5.05 17.76 -12.09
CA ILE A 75 4.68 16.52 -12.79
C ILE A 75 5.73 15.43 -12.53
N ASN A 76 7.02 15.77 -12.62
CA ASN A 76 8.11 14.83 -12.36
C ASN A 76 8.09 14.29 -10.92
N ILE A 77 7.95 15.18 -9.93
CA ILE A 77 7.86 14.81 -8.52
C ILE A 77 6.66 13.91 -8.28
N ASN A 78 5.49 14.22 -8.85
CA ASN A 78 4.31 13.37 -8.73
C ASN A 78 4.49 11.99 -9.38
N GLN A 79 5.21 11.90 -10.50
CA GLN A 79 5.55 10.61 -11.10
C GLN A 79 6.48 9.79 -10.18
N ARG A 80 7.52 10.42 -9.62
CA ARG A 80 8.42 9.76 -8.67
C ARG A 80 7.70 9.33 -7.39
N LEU A 81 6.82 10.18 -6.85
CA LEU A 81 6.02 9.86 -5.67
C LEU A 81 5.12 8.66 -5.93
N ARG A 82 4.46 8.61 -7.10
CA ARG A 82 3.66 7.44 -7.52
C ARG A 82 4.51 6.16 -7.59
N ALA A 83 5.71 6.23 -8.15
CA ALA A 83 6.62 5.08 -8.22
C ALA A 83 7.01 4.58 -6.82
N VAL A 84 7.48 5.46 -5.94
CA VAL A 84 7.87 5.10 -4.57
C VAL A 84 6.68 4.60 -3.75
N SER A 85 5.49 5.18 -3.96
CA SER A 85 4.25 4.73 -3.31
C SER A 85 3.85 3.30 -3.73
N ALA A 86 4.02 2.97 -5.02
CA ALA A 86 3.79 1.63 -5.52
C ALA A 86 4.81 0.62 -4.96
N GLU A 87 6.11 0.97 -4.96
CA GLU A 87 7.16 0.15 -4.36
C GLU A 87 6.89 -0.13 -2.88
N LEU A 88 6.50 0.89 -2.12
CA LEU A 88 6.18 0.75 -0.71
C LEU A 88 4.97 -0.18 -0.51
N SER A 89 3.94 -0.05 -1.33
CA SER A 89 2.76 -0.92 -1.29
C SER A 89 3.12 -2.39 -1.56
N MET A 90 3.99 -2.64 -2.54
CA MET A 90 4.50 -3.98 -2.83
C MET A 90 5.32 -4.53 -1.66
N LYS A 91 6.24 -3.74 -1.09
CA LYS A 91 7.05 -4.16 0.07
C LYS A 91 6.18 -4.46 1.29
N ARG A 92 5.13 -3.66 1.53
CA ARG A 92 4.14 -3.92 2.58
C ARG A 92 3.39 -5.23 2.36
N ALA A 93 2.94 -5.50 1.13
CA ALA A 93 2.26 -6.74 0.80
C ALA A 93 3.16 -7.97 1.03
N ILE A 94 4.43 -7.89 0.63
CA ILE A 94 5.42 -8.95 0.86
C ILE A 94 5.64 -9.17 2.36
N ALA A 95 5.84 -8.09 3.14
CA ALA A 95 6.05 -8.19 4.58
C ALA A 95 4.85 -8.83 5.31
N LEU A 96 3.62 -8.47 4.92
CA LEU A 96 2.41 -9.08 5.47
C LEU A 96 2.31 -10.57 5.12
N SER A 97 2.61 -10.95 3.87
CA SER A 97 2.62 -12.36 3.46
C SER A 97 3.66 -13.17 4.24
N GLN A 98 4.86 -12.63 4.43
CA GLN A 98 5.90 -13.26 5.25
C GLN A 98 5.46 -13.40 6.72
N GLN A 99 4.85 -12.36 7.29
CA GLN A 99 4.33 -12.41 8.65
C GLN A 99 3.24 -13.48 8.81
N GLN A 100 2.39 -13.68 7.81
CA GLN A 100 1.40 -14.74 7.80
C GLN A 100 2.06 -16.13 7.76
N GLN A 101 3.07 -16.32 6.91
CA GLN A 101 3.82 -17.59 6.85
C GLN A 101 4.52 -17.92 8.17
N ILE A 102 5.13 -16.92 8.83
CA ILE A 102 5.76 -17.10 10.15
C ILE A 102 4.72 -17.58 11.16
N LYS A 103 3.58 -16.89 11.27
CA LYS A 103 2.51 -17.29 12.21
C LYS A 103 2.00 -18.70 11.95
N GLU A 104 1.85 -19.08 10.68
CA GLU A 104 1.41 -20.43 10.32
C GLU A 104 2.46 -21.48 10.68
N LYS A 105 3.75 -21.19 10.49
CA LYS A 105 4.85 -22.07 10.91
C LYS A 105 4.97 -22.18 12.42
N GLU A 106 4.79 -21.08 13.16
CA GLU A 106 4.74 -21.07 14.62
C GLU A 106 3.59 -21.96 15.13
N LEU A 107 2.42 -21.89 14.51
CA LEU A 107 1.29 -22.76 14.84
C LEU A 107 1.62 -24.24 14.57
N GLN A 108 2.21 -24.56 13.41
CA GLN A 108 2.63 -25.92 13.07
C GLN A 108 3.63 -26.47 14.09
N VAL A 109 4.62 -25.67 14.50
CA VAL A 109 5.60 -26.04 15.53
C VAL A 109 4.92 -26.23 16.89
N GLY A 110 4.00 -25.34 17.27
CA GLY A 110 3.22 -25.47 18.50
C GLY A 110 2.41 -26.76 18.55
N HIS A 111 1.76 -27.12 17.44
CA HIS A 111 1.01 -28.39 17.31
C HIS A 111 1.94 -29.59 17.44
N ALA A 112 3.05 -29.63 16.68
CA ALA A 112 4.02 -30.72 16.74
C ALA A 112 4.63 -30.87 18.14
N ASN A 113 4.94 -29.76 18.82
CA ASN A 113 5.43 -29.78 20.20
C ASN A 113 4.39 -30.30 21.19
N SER A 114 3.11 -29.96 21.00
CA SER A 114 2.01 -30.50 21.81
C SER A 114 1.86 -32.00 21.60
N GLU A 115 1.90 -32.49 20.36
CA GLU A 115 1.84 -33.92 20.04
C GLU A 115 3.04 -34.68 20.64
N LEU A 116 4.25 -34.11 20.52
CA LEU A 116 5.45 -34.69 21.12
C LEU A 116 5.35 -34.71 22.65
N ASN A 117 4.84 -33.64 23.26
CA ASN A 117 4.64 -33.55 24.70
C ASN A 117 3.63 -34.57 25.20
N ILE A 118 2.47 -34.70 24.53
CA ILE A 118 1.47 -35.74 24.83
C ILE A 118 2.10 -37.13 24.73
N ASN A 119 2.88 -37.40 23.69
CA ASN A 119 3.57 -38.69 23.54
C ASN A 119 4.60 -38.92 24.66
N ILE A 120 5.40 -37.91 25.03
CA ILE A 120 6.36 -38.00 26.12
C ILE A 120 5.66 -38.20 27.47
N VAL A 121 4.60 -37.43 27.75
CA VAL A 121 3.81 -37.55 28.99
C VAL A 121 3.13 -38.91 29.05
N CYS A 122 2.57 -39.41 27.94
CA CYS A 122 1.99 -40.75 27.86
C CYS A 122 3.05 -41.82 28.17
N ILE A 123 4.21 -41.79 27.50
CA ILE A 123 5.32 -42.70 27.78
C ILE A 123 5.76 -42.62 29.25
N CYS A 124 5.88 -41.42 29.81
CA CYS A 124 6.30 -41.22 31.19
C CYS A 124 5.26 -41.79 32.19
N VAL A 125 3.97 -41.53 31.98
CA VAL A 125 2.86 -42.07 32.80
C VAL A 125 2.70 -43.59 32.63
N CYS A 126 3.01 -44.15 31.46
CA CYS A 126 3.07 -45.59 31.23
C CYS A 126 4.26 -46.24 31.97
N VAL A 127 5.43 -45.59 31.99
CA VAL A 127 6.64 -46.08 32.68
C VAL A 127 6.54 -45.87 34.21
N GLN A 128 5.81 -44.84 34.65
CA GLN A 128 5.54 -44.54 36.07
C GLN A 128 4.30 -45.22 36.61
N ARG A 129 3.65 -46.08 35.82
CA ARG A 129 2.78 -47.10 36.39
C ARG A 129 3.74 -48.22 36.84
N PRO A 130 4.13 -48.29 38.12
CA PRO A 130 4.53 -49.59 38.61
C PRO A 130 3.32 -50.48 38.31
N GLU A 131 3.52 -51.54 37.53
CA GLU A 131 2.78 -52.75 37.84
C GLU A 131 3.16 -53.00 39.30
N GLU A 132 2.29 -52.55 40.21
CA GLU A 132 2.37 -52.94 41.61
C GLU A 132 2.10 -54.43 41.60
N GLU A 133 3.13 -55.21 41.30
CA GLU A 133 3.17 -56.64 41.59
C GLU A 133 3.16 -56.73 43.11
N GLU A 134 1.97 -56.72 43.68
CA GLU A 134 1.72 -56.86 45.10
C GLU A 134 2.02 -58.33 45.46
N TRP A 135 3.28 -58.61 45.75
CA TRP A 135 3.73 -59.95 46.14
C TRP A 135 3.18 -60.28 47.54
N ASN A 136 2.20 -61.18 47.62
CA ASN A 136 1.63 -61.64 48.87
C ASN A 136 2.53 -62.73 49.48
N GLN A 137 2.93 -62.57 50.75
CA GLN A 137 3.65 -63.61 51.49
C GLN A 137 2.69 -64.62 52.09
N LEU A 138 2.86 -65.89 51.70
CA LEU A 138 2.21 -67.01 52.35
C LEU A 138 2.83 -67.23 53.75
N PRO A 139 2.10 -67.83 54.71
CA PRO A 139 2.61 -68.11 56.06
C PRO A 139 3.87 -69.00 56.12
N ASN A 140 4.23 -69.64 55.00
CA ASN A 140 5.44 -70.45 54.84
C ASN A 140 6.66 -69.64 54.31
N GLY A 141 6.50 -68.34 54.10
CA GLY A 141 7.57 -67.43 53.65
C GLY A 141 7.80 -67.39 52.14
N VAL A 142 6.98 -68.06 51.33
CA VAL A 142 7.05 -68.01 49.86
C VAL A 142 6.20 -66.84 49.34
N TYR A 143 6.76 -66.03 48.44
CA TYR A 143 6.07 -64.92 47.81
C TYR A 143 5.35 -65.39 46.55
N THR A 144 4.10 -64.96 46.37
CA THR A 144 3.30 -65.30 45.19
C THR A 144 2.54 -64.07 44.67
N THR A 145 2.33 -64.01 43.36
CA THR A 145 1.49 -63.01 42.68
C THR A 145 0.06 -63.49 42.48
N ALA A 146 -0.28 -64.71 42.90
CA ALA A 146 -1.64 -65.24 42.81
C ALA A 146 -2.54 -64.66 43.91
N GLU A 147 -3.68 -64.08 43.54
CA GLU A 147 -4.68 -63.62 44.51
C GLU A 147 -5.21 -64.79 45.37
N PRO A 148 -5.33 -64.61 46.70
CA PRO A 148 -5.87 -65.66 47.56
C PRO A 148 -7.30 -65.98 47.13
N ARG A 149 -7.53 -67.24 46.77
CA ARG A 149 -8.88 -67.74 46.43
C ARG A 149 -9.83 -67.37 47.58
N PRO A 150 -10.96 -66.67 47.32
CA PRO A 150 -12.01 -66.51 48.31
C PRO A 150 -12.35 -67.90 48.84
N ASN A 151 -12.24 -68.09 50.15
CA ASN A 151 -12.41 -69.39 50.76
C ASN A 151 -13.78 -69.92 50.34
N ALA A 152 -13.77 -71.08 49.68
CA ALA A 152 -14.81 -71.55 48.79
C ALA A 152 -16.23 -71.44 49.38
N TYR A 153 -17.19 -71.16 48.49
CA TYR A 153 -18.66 -71.15 48.66
C TYR A 153 -19.24 -72.51 49.12
N ILE A 154 -18.62 -73.13 50.12
CA ILE A 154 -19.04 -74.37 50.73
C ILE A 154 -19.72 -73.97 52.05
N PRO A 155 -21.06 -73.94 52.12
CA PRO A 155 -21.76 -73.61 53.35
C PRO A 155 -21.31 -74.58 54.45
N GLN A 156 -20.83 -74.02 55.56
CA GLN A 156 -20.15 -74.74 56.64
C GLN A 156 -21.06 -75.73 57.40
N ASN A 157 -22.36 -75.78 57.10
CA ASN A 157 -23.35 -76.50 57.89
C ASN A 157 -24.24 -77.50 57.13
N ASP A 158 -24.01 -77.76 55.84
CA ASP A 158 -24.77 -78.76 55.10
C ASP A 158 -23.88 -79.95 54.70
N LEU A 159 -24.36 -81.17 54.96
CA LEU A 159 -23.73 -82.40 54.47
C LEU A 159 -23.70 -82.35 52.94
N LEU A 160 -22.50 -82.25 52.36
CA LEU A 160 -22.28 -82.34 50.92
C LEU A 160 -23.03 -83.57 50.37
N PRO A 161 -23.93 -83.42 49.39
CA PRO A 161 -24.69 -84.55 48.88
C PRO A 161 -23.73 -85.54 48.21
N LEU A 162 -23.64 -86.75 48.77
CA LEU A 162 -22.94 -87.85 48.10
C LEU A 162 -23.63 -88.12 46.75
N PRO A 163 -22.88 -88.19 45.62
CA PRO A 163 -23.45 -88.46 44.31
C PRO A 163 -24.25 -89.77 44.35
N ARG A 164 -25.53 -89.74 43.96
CA ARG A 164 -26.31 -90.98 43.83
C ARG A 164 -25.82 -91.74 42.61
N PRO A 165 -25.63 -93.08 42.69
CA PRO A 165 -25.31 -93.87 41.51
C PRO A 165 -26.44 -93.71 40.48
N TYR A 166 -26.07 -93.57 39.20
CA TYR A 166 -27.04 -93.53 38.11
C TYR A 166 -27.94 -94.76 38.21
N GLY A 167 -29.25 -94.54 38.32
CA GLY A 167 -30.25 -95.60 38.40
C GLY A 167 -30.37 -96.38 37.10
N ALA A 168 -31.52 -96.99 36.84
CA ALA A 168 -31.80 -97.82 35.65
C ALA A 168 -31.62 -97.11 34.28
N GLN A 169 -31.26 -95.83 34.26
CA GLN A 169 -30.93 -95.03 33.07
C GLN A 169 -29.47 -94.55 33.10
N ALA A 170 -28.53 -95.44 33.44
CA ALA A 170 -27.11 -95.13 33.35
C ALA A 170 -26.70 -94.91 31.88
N PRO A 171 -25.93 -93.86 31.57
CA PRO A 171 -25.43 -93.61 30.22
C PRO A 171 -24.67 -94.82 29.66
N PHE A 172 -24.88 -95.10 28.38
CA PHE A 172 -24.34 -96.29 27.71
C PHE A 172 -22.82 -96.24 27.68
N LYS A 173 -22.16 -97.32 28.11
CA LYS A 173 -20.71 -97.49 27.98
C LYS A 173 -20.42 -97.91 26.54
N ALA A 174 -19.75 -97.05 25.77
CA ALA A 174 -19.35 -97.40 24.40
C ALA A 174 -18.40 -98.61 24.43
N SER A 175 -18.74 -99.66 23.69
CA SER A 175 -17.85 -100.80 23.44
C SER A 175 -16.77 -100.40 22.43
N GLN A 176 -15.51 -100.75 22.71
CA GLN A 176 -14.41 -100.54 21.77
C GLN A 176 -14.61 -101.44 20.54
N PRO A 177 -14.21 -100.97 19.34
CA PRO A 177 -14.19 -101.82 18.15
C PRO A 177 -13.10 -102.89 18.28
N ASP A 178 -13.46 -104.14 17.99
CA ASP A 178 -12.50 -105.24 17.83
C ASP A 178 -11.68 -105.05 16.55
N ILE A 179 -10.40 -105.42 16.62
CA ILE A 179 -9.38 -105.35 15.56
C ILE A 179 -9.75 -106.28 14.39
#